data_AF-A0A1G5RHG2-F1
#
_entry.id   AF-A0A1G5RHG2-F1
#
_cell.length_a   1.000
_cell.length_b   1.000
_cell.length_c   1.000
_cell.angle_alpha   90.00
_cell.angle_beta   90.00
_cell.angle_gamma   90.00
#
_symmetry.space_group_name_H-M   'P 1'
#
loop_
_entity.id
_entity.type
_entity.pdbx_description
1 polymer ?
#
loop_
_entity_poly.entity_id
_entity_poly.type
_entity_poly.pdbx_seq_one_letter_code
_entity_poly.pdbx_strand_id
1 'polypeptide(L)'
;MKSIVAVTNMMRAPLTIALVFLFGFSEPAAAQGFTDFLNNVLAEFNNARRPLALIAIMIVGALYMFNVIDMRRTGQVIVGIIVIFAAVEILDLITA
;
A
#
# COMPACT_ATOMS: atom_id res chain seq x y z
N MET A 1 11.18 -11.28 -36.49
CA MET A 1 9.72 -11.13 -36.30
C MET A 1 9.20 -11.45 -34.89
N LYS A 2 9.98 -12.04 -33.96
CA LYS A 2 9.54 -12.31 -32.57
C LYS A 2 9.57 -11.09 -31.61
N SER A 3 10.29 -10.01 -31.96
CA SER A 3 10.50 -8.85 -31.08
C SER A 3 9.31 -7.87 -31.04
N ILE A 4 8.60 -7.67 -32.15
CA ILE A 4 7.46 -6.72 -32.22
C ILE A 4 6.29 -7.20 -31.36
N VAL A 5 5.99 -8.51 -31.37
CA VAL A 5 4.88 -9.09 -30.60
C VAL A 5 5.11 -9.00 -29.08
N ALA A 6 6.36 -9.04 -28.62
CA ALA A 6 6.71 -8.87 -27.21
C ALA A 6 6.42 -7.43 -26.73
N VAL A 7 6.78 -6.43 -27.52
CA VAL A 7 6.50 -5.01 -27.22
C VAL A 7 5.00 -4.74 -27.24
N THR A 8 4.25 -5.33 -28.16
CA THR A 8 2.78 -5.17 -28.20
C THR A 8 2.13 -5.71 -26.93
N ASN A 9 2.54 -6.88 -26.43
CA ASN A 9 1.98 -7.44 -25.20
C ASN A 9 2.40 -6.68 -23.92
N MET A 10 3.62 -6.12 -23.89
CA MET A 10 4.08 -5.25 -22.78
C MET A 10 3.32 -3.92 -22.71
N MET A 11 2.91 -3.39 -23.86
CA MET A 11 2.15 -2.13 -23.97
C MET A 11 0.64 -2.31 -23.77
N ARG A 12 0.11 -3.52 -23.99
CA ARG A 12 -1.33 -3.82 -23.89
C ARG A 12 -1.88 -3.66 -22.49
N ALA A 13 -1.23 -4.23 -21.48
CA ALA A 13 -1.67 -4.15 -20.10
C ALA A 13 -1.77 -2.69 -19.56
N PRO A 14 -0.74 -1.84 -19.70
CA PRO A 14 -0.83 -0.45 -19.25
C PRO A 14 -1.85 0.36 -20.08
N LEU A 15 -2.00 0.10 -21.38
CA LEU A 15 -2.99 0.77 -22.22
C LEU A 15 -4.43 0.46 -21.81
N THR A 16 -4.73 -0.81 -21.49
CA THR A 16 -6.07 -1.18 -21.01
C THR A 16 -6.39 -0.56 -19.66
N ILE A 17 -5.42 -0.48 -18.76
CA ILE A 17 -5.59 0.15 -17.45
C ILE A 17 -5.83 1.66 -17.61
N ALA A 18 -5.02 2.33 -18.43
CA ALA A 18 -5.18 3.76 -18.72
C ALA A 18 -6.54 4.09 -19.36
N LEU A 19 -7.04 3.25 -20.26
CA LEU A 19 -8.38 3.41 -20.85
C LEU A 19 -9.49 3.26 -19.81
N VAL A 20 -9.38 2.28 -18.92
CA VAL A 20 -10.36 2.08 -17.83
C VAL A 20 -10.37 3.28 -16.88
N PHE A 21 -9.22 3.89 -16.60
CA PHE A 21 -9.16 5.10 -15.77
C PHE A 21 -9.76 6.34 -16.48
N LEU A 22 -9.53 6.49 -17.78
CA LEU A 22 -10.06 7.62 -18.56
C LEU A 22 -11.58 7.57 -18.74
N PHE A 23 -12.14 6.38 -18.96
CA PHE A 23 -13.58 6.20 -19.22
C PHE A 23 -14.39 5.78 -17.98
N GLY A 24 -13.75 5.22 -16.95
CA GLY A 24 -14.42 4.78 -15.71
C GLY A 24 -14.60 5.89 -14.66
N PHE A 25 -13.86 7.00 -14.79
CA PHE A 25 -13.88 8.13 -13.84
C PHE A 25 -14.19 9.48 -14.53
N SER A 26 -14.92 9.46 -15.65
CA SER A 26 -15.15 10.62 -16.51
C SER A 26 -16.14 11.66 -15.96
N GLU A 27 -16.82 11.41 -14.83
CA GLU A 27 -17.80 12.34 -14.27
C GLU A 27 -17.37 12.90 -12.90
N PRO A 28 -17.26 14.24 -12.75
CA PRO A 28 -16.81 14.88 -11.50
C PRO A 28 -17.79 14.68 -10.33
N ALA A 29 -19.08 14.46 -10.59
CA ALA A 29 -20.10 14.27 -9.56
C ALA A 29 -20.03 12.87 -8.89
N ALA A 30 -19.66 11.82 -9.64
CA ALA A 30 -19.44 10.48 -9.10
C ALA A 30 -18.07 10.36 -8.40
N ALA A 31 -17.08 11.12 -8.88
CA ALA A 31 -15.77 11.20 -8.24
C ALA A 31 -15.83 11.87 -6.87
N GLN A 32 -16.72 12.85 -6.65
CA GLN A 32 -16.79 13.57 -5.37
C GLN A 32 -17.15 12.67 -4.19
N GLY A 33 -18.20 11.84 -4.33
CA GLY A 33 -18.56 10.87 -3.29
C GLY A 33 -17.49 9.78 -3.08
N PHE A 34 -16.78 9.40 -4.14
CA PHE A 34 -15.67 8.45 -4.04
C PHE A 34 -14.42 9.07 -3.39
N THR A 35 -14.10 10.31 -3.72
CA THR A 35 -13.01 11.09 -3.11
C THR A 35 -13.29 11.31 -1.63
N ASP A 36 -14.52 11.65 -1.25
CA ASP A 36 -14.90 11.79 0.16
C ASP A 36 -14.82 10.46 0.92
N PHE A 37 -15.24 9.36 0.31
CA PHE A 37 -15.03 8.02 0.86
C PHE A 37 -13.54 7.72 1.06
N LEU A 38 -12.69 7.99 0.06
CA LEU A 38 -11.24 7.76 0.17
C LEU A 38 -10.60 8.65 1.24
N ASN A 39 -11.03 9.91 1.36
CA ASN A 39 -10.54 10.83 2.39
C ASN A 39 -10.95 10.38 3.79
N ASN A 40 -12.18 9.88 3.96
CA ASN A 40 -12.64 9.33 5.25
C ASN A 40 -11.90 8.05 5.61
N VAL A 41 -11.69 7.14 4.66
CA VAL A 41 -10.88 5.93 4.86
C VAL A 41 -9.43 6.30 5.20
N LEU A 42 -8.86 7.28 4.51
CA LEU A 42 -7.50 7.76 4.76
C LEU A 42 -7.38 8.43 6.13
N ALA A 43 -8.37 9.22 6.53
CA ALA A 43 -8.43 9.85 7.85
C ALA A 43 -8.50 8.80 8.97
N GLU A 44 -9.39 7.81 8.83
CA GLU A 44 -9.51 6.71 9.79
C GLU A 44 -8.22 5.89 9.84
N PHE A 45 -7.63 5.57 8.68
CA PHE A 45 -6.35 4.88 8.60
C PHE A 45 -5.24 5.68 9.31
N ASN A 46 -5.16 6.99 9.10
CA ASN A 46 -4.16 7.84 9.77
C ASN A 46 -4.33 7.87 11.29
N ASN A 47 -5.56 7.86 11.79
CA ASN A 47 -5.83 7.77 13.22
C ASN A 47 -5.45 6.38 13.78
N ALA A 48 -5.78 5.31 13.06
CA ALA A 48 -5.54 3.94 13.48
C ALA A 48 -4.10 3.45 13.25
N ARG A 49 -3.28 4.13 12.44
CA ARG A 49 -1.95 3.64 12.02
C ARG A 49 -1.03 3.33 13.19
N ARG A 50 -0.94 4.23 14.16
CA ARG A 50 -0.03 4.12 15.31
C ARG A 50 -0.44 2.96 16.25
N PRO A 51 -1.71 2.86 16.70
CA PRO A 51 -2.11 1.73 17.53
C PRO A 51 -2.01 0.39 16.79
N LEU A 52 -2.31 0.34 15.49
CA LEU A 52 -2.15 -0.88 14.69
C LEU A 52 -0.68 -1.32 14.60
N ALA A 53 0.25 -0.39 14.37
CA ALA A 53 1.68 -0.67 14.36
C ALA A 53 2.16 -1.24 15.70
N LEU A 54 1.72 -0.61 16.81
CA LEU A 54 2.08 -1.03 18.15
C LEU A 54 1.57 -2.45 18.47
N ILE A 55 0.32 -2.77 18.10
CA ILE A 55 -0.24 -4.12 18.26
C ILE A 55 0.56 -5.14 17.44
N ALA A 56 0.89 -4.82 16.18
CA ALA A 56 1.68 -5.73 15.34
C ALA A 56 3.05 -6.03 15.97
N ILE A 57 3.75 -5.01 16.48
CA ILE A 57 5.05 -5.17 17.15
C ILE A 57 4.90 -6.00 18.44
N MET A 58 3.86 -5.75 19.23
CA MET A 58 3.60 -6.51 20.46
C MET A 58 3.35 -8.00 20.18
N ILE A 59 2.56 -8.33 19.16
CA ILE A 59 2.28 -9.72 18.78
C ILE A 59 3.57 -10.41 18.32
N VAL A 60 4.38 -9.75 17.49
CA VAL A 60 5.66 -10.32 17.00
C VAL A 60 6.63 -10.54 18.17
N GLY A 61 6.71 -9.57 19.10
CA GLY A 61 7.50 -9.72 20.32
C GLY A 61 7.03 -10.90 21.18
N ALA A 62 5.72 -11.05 21.36
CA ALA A 62 5.15 -12.18 22.09
C ALA A 62 5.46 -13.53 21.42
N LEU A 63 5.27 -13.64 20.10
CA LEU A 63 5.59 -14.85 19.34
C LEU A 63 7.06 -15.23 19.46
N TYR A 64 7.95 -14.25 19.48
CA TYR A 64 9.38 -14.49 19.70
C TYR A 64 9.68 -14.94 21.14
N MET A 65 9.05 -14.33 22.15
CA MET A 65 9.21 -14.73 23.56
C MET A 65 8.75 -16.17 23.82
N PHE A 66 7.71 -16.62 23.13
CA PHE A 66 7.22 -18.02 23.20
C PHE A 66 7.98 -18.99 22.28
N ASN A 67 9.07 -18.55 21.63
CA ASN A 67 9.87 -19.36 20.72
C ASN A 67 9.06 -19.96 19.54
N VAL A 68 7.97 -19.28 19.15
CA VAL A 68 7.12 -19.67 18.00
C VAL A 68 7.80 -19.27 16.69
N ILE A 69 8.63 -18.23 16.72
CA ILE A 69 9.40 -17.72 15.58
C ILE A 69 10.88 -17.57 15.93
N ASP A 70 11.75 -17.95 15.00
CA ASP A 70 13.20 -17.81 15.14
C ASP A 70 13.65 -16.34 14.97
N MET A 71 14.80 -15.99 15.55
CA MET A 71 15.39 -14.64 15.48
C MET A 71 15.50 -14.08 14.05
N ARG A 72 15.81 -14.93 13.07
CA ARG A 72 15.89 -14.53 11.65
C ARG A 72 14.53 -14.08 11.11
N ARG A 73 13.46 -14.82 11.43
CA ARG A 73 12.09 -14.49 11.00
C ARG A 73 11.59 -13.24 11.71
N THR A 74 11.85 -13.14 13.02
CA THR A 74 11.53 -11.94 13.81
C THR A 74 12.17 -10.69 13.22
N GLY A 75 13.47 -10.75 12.89
CA GLY A 75 14.17 -9.62 12.26
C GLY A 75 13.55 -9.22 10.92
N GLN A 76 13.21 -10.18 10.05
CA GLN A 76 12.56 -9.90 8.77
C GLN A 76 11.19 -9.23 8.95
N VAL A 77 10.39 -9.68 9.91
CA VAL A 77 9.07 -9.12 10.19
C VAL A 77 9.17 -7.70 10.75
N ILE A 78 10.09 -7.46 11.70
CA ILE A 78 10.29 -6.12 12.28
C ILE A 78 10.74 -5.13 11.21
N VAL A 79 11.68 -5.52 10.33
CA VAL A 79 12.12 -4.68 9.21
C VAL A 79 10.94 -4.35 8.29
N GLY A 80 10.10 -5.33 7.95
CA GLY A 80 8.90 -5.11 7.14
C GLY A 80 7.91 -4.13 7.79
N ILE A 81 7.67 -4.26 9.10
CA ILE A 81 6.82 -3.33 9.86
C ILE A 81 7.37 -1.91 9.77
N ILE A 82 8.67 -1.72 10.03
CA ILE A 82 9.31 -0.40 9.96
C ILE A 82 9.12 0.22 8.59
N VAL A 83 9.36 -0.53 7.51
CA VAL A 83 9.23 -0.01 6.13
C VAL A 83 7.79 0.40 5.80
N ILE A 84 6.80 -0.41 6.18
CA ILE A 84 5.37 -0.11 5.89
C ILE A 84 4.93 1.17 6.59
N PHE A 85 5.29 1.33 7.87
CA PHE A 85 4.84 2.50 8.64
C PHE A 85 5.70 3.75 8.37
N ALA A 86 6.99 3.59 8.05
CA ALA A 86 7.87 4.71 7.67
C ALA A 86 7.57 5.25 6.26
N ALA A 87 6.96 4.45 5.38
CA ALA A 87 6.62 4.90 4.02
C ALA A 87 5.74 6.16 4.00
N VAL A 88 4.85 6.31 4.98
CA VAL A 88 3.99 7.50 5.10
C VAL A 88 4.80 8.74 5.48
N GLU A 89 5.76 8.61 6.41
CA GLU A 89 6.63 9.72 6.79
C GLU A 89 7.55 10.16 5.63
N ILE A 90 8.01 9.20 4.83
CA ILE A 90 8.79 9.48 3.62
C ILE A 90 7.92 10.18 2.58
N LEU A 91 6.67 9.74 2.40
CA LEU A 91 5.74 10.41 1.48
C LEU A 91 5.49 11.85 1.92
N ASP A 92 5.21 12.07 3.21
CA ASP A 92 4.99 13.40 3.78
C ASP A 92 6.19 14.31 3.55
N LEU A 93 7.43 13.81 3.70
CA LEU A 93 8.66 14.56 3.41
C LEU A 93 8.82 14.95 1.93
N ILE A 94 8.25 14.18 1.00
CA ILE A 94 8.33 14.44 -0.45
C ILE A 94 7.23 15.40 -0.90
N THR A 95 6.04 15.31 -0.30
CA THR A 95 4.87 16.11 -0.69
C THR A 95 4.72 17.43 0.07
N ALA A 96 5.54 17.65 1.11
CA ALA A 96 5.59 18.88 1.89
C ALA A 96 6.28 20.05 1.15
#